data_AF-A0A8T8WZ37-F1
#
_entry.id   AF-A0A8T8WZ37-F1
#
_cell.length_a   1.000
_cell.length_b   1.000
_cell.length_c   1.000
_cell.angle_alpha   90.00
_cell.angle_beta   90.00
_cell.angle_gamma   90.00
#
_symmetry.space_group_name_H-M   'P 1'
#
loop_
_entity.id
_entity.type
_entity.pdbx_description
1 polymer ?
#
loop_
_entity_poly.entity_id
_entity_poly.type
_entity_poly.pdbx_seq_one_letter_code
_entity_poly.pdbx_strand_id
1 'polypeptide(L)'
;MKFDVAIVTCLAIFTDVANAFWRLPCRGRSGVARIDPIMAPGIPSDHVHAVHGSGGFSMSANEASLKQSSCTSCAVTQDKSAYWAPALYFVHQNGDAELVNEVGGMLAYYLLNGENVTAFPENFRMMAGDTYLRDFPWPIPDPPQSEWSGNDLKQEALRQKAVGFNCLNYQKDPEPSLGRHFLPNKTYLDEHCTEGVRFELMFPSCWNGKDVDTPDHKSHLAYPSLVMDGECPKGFEHRLVSLFYESIWDTYAFKSNKGNFVLANGDPTGYGYHGDFMYGWDSQVLQQAVDTCTNMSGEVADCPIFKLQSDEKQDECRFSVPDALKNEDVNYHKGGLPNNVAIQSGPAYASPVRYITTTTAAAADTESSDSLEYSFASADWEVITTWSPPSSTVSADPPSSTTIVYVEQEIIVLVDDHGVPIETQTGSLETASQTTSSGGATSSRPPSKRGWYLHHAAHKHYRHGHSH
;
A
#
# COMPACT_ATOMS: atom_id res chain seq x y z
N MET A 1 -70.01 7.53 19.42
CA MET A 1 -68.75 7.29 20.16
C MET A 1 -67.61 7.37 19.15
N LYS A 2 -66.85 8.47 19.17
CA LYS A 2 -65.60 8.63 18.41
C LYS A 2 -64.52 8.87 19.46
N PHE A 3 -63.51 8.00 19.47
CA PHE A 3 -62.38 8.07 20.39
C PHE A 3 -61.37 9.08 19.84
N ASP A 4 -61.04 10.10 20.62
CA ASP A 4 -59.89 10.96 20.38
C ASP A 4 -58.62 10.21 20.79
N VAL A 5 -57.80 9.85 19.81
CA VAL A 5 -56.44 9.35 20.04
C VAL A 5 -55.51 10.55 19.92
N ALA A 6 -55.10 11.09 21.07
CA ALA A 6 -54.00 12.03 21.15
C ALA A 6 -52.69 11.28 20.83
N ILE A 7 -52.13 11.53 19.66
CA ILE A 7 -50.79 11.07 19.28
C ILE A 7 -49.80 11.88 20.13
N VAL A 8 -49.20 11.21 21.12
CA VAL A 8 -48.02 11.72 21.82
C VAL A 8 -46.85 11.60 20.85
N THR A 9 -46.46 12.71 20.25
CA THR A 9 -45.24 12.82 19.47
C THR A 9 -44.06 12.76 20.44
N CYS A 10 -43.50 11.57 20.67
CA CYS A 10 -42.15 11.44 21.23
C CYS A 10 -41.18 12.02 20.21
N LEU A 11 -40.79 13.28 20.40
CA LEU A 11 -39.62 13.86 19.76
C LEU A 11 -38.40 13.14 20.34
N ALA A 12 -37.97 12.04 19.70
CA ALA A 12 -36.63 11.52 19.92
C ALA A 12 -35.67 12.57 19.37
N ILE A 13 -35.08 13.35 20.28
CA ILE A 13 -33.93 14.19 19.97
C ILE A 13 -32.78 13.20 19.74
N PHE A 14 -32.61 12.75 18.49
CA PHE A 14 -31.31 12.32 18.05
C PHE A 14 -30.46 13.58 18.10
N THR A 15 -29.57 13.68 19.08
CA THR A 15 -28.43 14.58 18.93
C THR A 15 -27.68 14.06 17.72
N ASP A 16 -27.86 14.72 16.58
CA ASP A 16 -26.84 14.74 15.54
C ASP A 16 -25.56 15.18 16.25
N VAL A 17 -24.73 14.24 16.66
CA VAL A 17 -23.31 14.52 16.86
C VAL A 17 -22.79 14.82 15.48
N ALA A 18 -22.98 16.07 15.08
CA ALA A 18 -22.38 16.66 13.91
C ALA A 18 -20.87 16.62 14.16
N ASN A 19 -20.21 15.55 13.70
CA ASN A 19 -18.79 15.35 13.89
C ASN A 19 -18.07 16.38 13.03
N ALA A 20 -17.53 17.41 13.66
CA ALA A 20 -16.77 18.42 12.98
C ALA A 20 -15.48 17.83 12.40
N PHE A 21 -14.98 18.44 11.32
CA PHE A 21 -13.81 17.93 10.60
C PHE A 21 -13.19 19.01 9.72
N TRP A 22 -12.02 18.74 9.17
CA TRP A 22 -11.52 19.47 8.02
C TRP A 22 -10.92 18.52 6.98
N ARG A 23 -11.03 18.94 5.72
CA ARG A 23 -10.48 18.27 4.55
C ARG A 23 -9.22 19.02 4.18
N LEU A 24 -8.06 18.44 4.47
CA LEU A 24 -6.78 19.00 4.10
C LEU A 24 -6.47 18.61 2.65
N PRO A 25 -6.58 19.54 1.68
CA PRO A 25 -6.22 19.24 0.31
C PRO A 25 -4.70 19.17 0.19
N CYS A 26 -4.22 18.17 -0.53
CA CYS A 26 -2.84 18.04 -0.96
C CYS A 26 -2.81 17.94 -2.47
N ARG A 27 -2.85 19.09 -3.16
CA ARG A 27 -3.14 19.20 -4.60
C ARG A 27 -2.11 18.54 -5.52
N GLY A 28 -0.91 18.26 -4.99
CA GLY A 28 0.15 17.55 -5.70
C GLY A 28 0.78 16.43 -4.88
N ARG A 29 1.45 15.53 -5.59
CA ARG A 29 2.35 14.54 -5.00
C ARG A 29 3.71 15.19 -4.70
N SER A 30 4.21 15.02 -3.49
CA SER A 30 5.61 15.31 -3.16
C SER A 30 6.55 14.38 -3.93
N GLY A 31 6.06 13.21 -4.34
CA GLY A 31 6.71 12.38 -5.34
C GLY A 31 6.08 11.01 -5.47
N VAL A 32 6.61 10.22 -6.39
CA VAL A 32 6.27 8.81 -6.60
C VAL A 32 7.59 8.06 -6.66
N ALA A 33 7.82 7.14 -5.73
CA ALA A 33 9.09 6.40 -5.66
C ALA A 33 8.94 5.15 -4.79
N ARG A 34 9.92 4.24 -4.88
CA ARG A 34 10.09 3.13 -3.95
C ARG A 34 10.76 3.59 -2.65
N ILE A 35 10.06 4.42 -1.90
CA ILE A 35 10.50 4.93 -0.60
C ILE A 35 9.43 4.61 0.44
N ASP A 36 9.87 3.99 1.54
CA ASP A 36 9.06 3.74 2.72
C ASP A 36 9.96 3.76 3.97
N PRO A 37 10.04 4.89 4.69
CA PRO A 37 10.89 5.00 5.87
C PRO A 37 10.38 4.22 7.08
N ILE A 38 9.16 3.66 7.03
CA ILE A 38 8.58 2.84 8.09
C ILE A 38 8.95 1.37 7.84
N MET A 39 8.62 0.85 6.65
CA MET A 39 8.81 -0.58 6.34
C MET A 39 10.20 -0.91 5.79
N ALA A 40 10.89 0.05 5.18
CA ALA A 40 12.18 -0.12 4.53
C ALA A 40 13.18 1.00 4.89
N PRO A 41 13.45 1.24 6.20
CA PRO A 41 14.28 2.37 6.62
C PRO A 41 15.69 2.31 6.03
N GLY A 42 16.06 3.37 5.30
CA GLY A 42 17.37 3.56 4.69
C GLY A 42 17.59 2.85 3.36
N ILE A 43 16.64 2.05 2.89
CA ILE A 43 16.74 1.29 1.64
C ILE A 43 15.51 1.50 0.74
N PRO A 44 15.62 1.22 -0.57
CA PRO A 44 14.44 1.19 -1.43
C PRO A 44 13.35 0.23 -0.92
N SER A 45 12.09 0.68 -0.90
CA SER A 45 10.95 -0.16 -0.54
C SER A 45 10.64 -1.18 -1.62
N ASP A 46 9.91 -2.25 -1.29
CA ASP A 46 9.61 -3.31 -2.27
C ASP A 46 8.78 -2.83 -3.46
N HIS A 47 7.90 -1.85 -3.24
CA HIS A 47 7.00 -1.30 -4.25
C HIS A 47 6.90 0.23 -4.17
N VAL A 48 6.30 0.82 -5.20
CA VAL A 48 6.19 2.28 -5.38
C VAL A 48 5.03 2.85 -4.59
N HIS A 49 5.30 3.94 -3.87
CA HIS A 49 4.29 4.74 -3.19
C HIS A 49 4.04 6.06 -3.91
N ALA A 50 2.79 6.50 -3.92
CA ALA A 50 2.44 7.90 -4.13
C ALA A 50 2.49 8.62 -2.79
N VAL A 51 3.26 9.72 -2.71
CA VAL A 51 3.55 10.41 -1.45
C VAL A 51 3.08 11.86 -1.53
N HIS A 52 2.44 12.33 -0.47
CA HIS A 52 1.96 13.69 -0.29
C HIS A 52 2.47 14.26 1.05
N GLY A 53 2.42 15.58 1.19
CA GLY A 53 2.89 16.29 2.38
C GLY A 53 4.32 16.78 2.26
N SER A 54 5.17 16.56 3.25
CA SER A 54 6.48 17.22 3.32
C SER A 54 7.48 16.83 2.24
N GLY A 55 8.18 17.83 1.69
CA GLY A 55 9.36 17.64 0.83
C GLY A 55 10.60 17.08 1.56
N GLY A 56 10.55 16.97 2.88
CA GLY A 56 11.58 16.32 3.71
C GLY A 56 11.45 14.80 3.78
N PHE A 57 10.52 14.22 3.02
CA PHE A 57 10.37 12.78 2.89
C PHE A 57 11.60 12.14 2.24
N SER A 58 12.03 10.99 2.74
CA SER A 58 13.23 10.27 2.31
C SER A 58 13.20 8.84 2.85
N MET A 59 14.14 7.99 2.41
CA MET A 59 14.25 6.60 2.91
C MET A 59 14.48 6.50 4.42
N SER A 60 14.95 7.56 5.07
CA SER A 60 15.19 7.61 6.52
C SER A 60 14.43 8.75 7.20
N ALA A 61 13.31 9.18 6.62
CA ALA A 61 12.55 10.29 7.17
C ALA A 61 12.08 10.01 8.60
N ASN A 62 12.04 11.08 9.38
CA ASN A 62 11.44 11.11 10.70
C ASN A 62 10.76 12.47 10.88
N GLU A 63 10.01 12.64 11.97
CA GLU A 63 9.31 13.89 12.27
C GLU A 63 10.22 15.13 12.14
N ALA A 64 11.45 15.07 12.65
CA ALA A 64 12.37 16.20 12.59
C ALA A 64 12.76 16.56 11.15
N SER A 65 13.07 15.57 10.30
CA SER A 65 13.40 15.82 8.89
C SER A 65 12.18 16.34 8.12
N LEU A 66 10.99 15.84 8.44
CA LEU A 66 9.74 16.30 7.85
C LEU A 66 9.47 17.77 8.19
N LYS A 67 9.54 18.15 9.49
CA LYS A 67 9.33 19.53 9.97
C LYS A 67 10.39 20.52 9.47
N GLN A 68 11.62 20.06 9.21
CA GLN A 68 12.68 20.90 8.65
C GLN A 68 12.47 21.24 7.16
N SER A 69 11.55 20.57 6.47
CA SER A 69 11.26 20.82 5.07
C SER A 69 10.73 22.24 4.84
N SER A 70 11.25 22.88 3.78
CA SER A 70 10.78 24.19 3.34
C SER A 70 9.40 24.15 2.68
N CYS A 71 8.90 22.99 2.24
CA CYS A 71 7.62 22.86 1.54
C CYS A 71 6.78 21.69 2.06
N THR A 72 5.48 21.76 1.78
CA THR A 72 4.52 20.66 1.91
C THR A 72 3.59 20.71 0.70
N SER A 73 3.15 19.56 0.20
CA SER A 73 2.17 19.51 -0.89
C SER A 73 0.73 19.70 -0.43
N CYS A 74 0.50 20.04 0.84
CA CYS A 74 -0.82 20.23 1.47
C CYS A 74 -1.14 21.69 1.78
N ALA A 75 -2.42 22.07 1.79
CA ALA A 75 -2.84 23.47 1.87
C ALA A 75 -2.42 24.19 3.15
N VAL A 76 -2.35 23.48 4.29
CA VAL A 76 -1.96 24.06 5.58
C VAL A 76 -0.44 23.95 5.74
N THR A 77 0.25 25.09 5.68
CA THR A 77 1.73 25.14 5.68
C THR A 77 2.38 24.67 6.98
N GLN A 78 1.63 24.70 8.08
CA GLN A 78 2.02 24.19 9.40
C GLN A 78 1.97 22.65 9.48
N ASP A 79 1.41 21.98 8.47
CA ASP A 79 1.44 20.53 8.38
C ASP A 79 2.57 20.07 7.44
N LYS A 80 3.61 19.50 8.04
CA LYS A 80 4.69 18.81 7.34
C LYS A 80 4.61 17.30 7.50
N SER A 81 3.46 16.73 7.85
CA SER A 81 3.29 15.28 7.91
C SER A 81 3.56 14.65 6.53
N ALA A 82 3.86 13.35 6.52
CA ALA A 82 3.95 12.56 5.30
C ALA A 82 2.79 11.58 5.25
N TYR A 83 2.17 11.49 4.09
CA TYR A 83 1.04 10.63 3.77
C TYR A 83 1.41 9.84 2.53
N TRP A 84 1.37 8.52 2.59
CA TRP A 84 1.65 7.72 1.39
C TRP A 84 0.86 6.43 1.34
N ALA A 85 0.66 5.95 0.12
CA ALA A 85 -0.04 4.70 -0.19
C ALA A 85 0.50 4.11 -1.50
N PRO A 86 0.26 2.82 -1.79
CA PRO A 86 0.71 2.20 -3.04
C PRO A 86 0.14 2.94 -4.26
N ALA A 87 1.00 3.22 -5.24
CA ALA A 87 0.56 3.83 -6.48
C ALA A 87 -0.26 2.84 -7.34
N LEU A 88 -1.20 3.35 -8.14
CA LEU A 88 -1.96 2.54 -9.10
C LEU A 88 -1.27 2.51 -10.46
N TYR A 89 -1.14 1.31 -11.04
CA TYR A 89 -0.63 1.10 -12.40
C TYR A 89 -1.71 0.50 -13.29
N PHE A 90 -1.69 0.85 -14.57
CA PHE A 90 -2.34 0.12 -15.63
C PHE A 90 -1.32 -0.82 -16.29
N VAL A 91 -1.56 -2.12 -16.18
CA VAL A 91 -0.73 -3.15 -16.80
C VAL A 91 -1.33 -3.50 -18.16
N HIS A 92 -0.63 -3.12 -19.22
CA HIS A 92 -1.00 -3.34 -20.63
C HIS A 92 -0.91 -4.82 -21.00
N GLN A 93 -1.54 -5.22 -22.11
CA GLN A 93 -1.50 -6.61 -22.60
C GLN A 93 -0.09 -7.14 -22.89
N ASN A 94 0.86 -6.26 -23.22
CA ASN A 94 2.26 -6.62 -23.45
C ASN A 94 3.06 -6.80 -22.15
N GLY A 95 2.43 -6.56 -20.98
CA GLY A 95 3.06 -6.65 -19.66
C GLY A 95 3.67 -5.35 -19.16
N ASP A 96 3.73 -4.29 -19.96
CA ASP A 96 4.24 -3.00 -19.52
C ASP A 96 3.27 -2.37 -18.50
N ALA A 97 3.82 -1.71 -17.48
CA ALA A 97 3.07 -1.03 -16.44
C ALA A 97 3.21 0.49 -16.59
N GLU A 98 2.08 1.19 -16.69
CA GLU A 98 2.00 2.64 -16.77
C GLU A 98 1.34 3.20 -15.51
N LEU A 99 1.96 4.20 -14.89
CA LEU A 99 1.42 4.87 -13.71
C LEU A 99 0.10 5.56 -14.07
N VAL A 100 -0.97 5.28 -13.31
CA VAL A 100 -2.24 6.01 -13.43
C VAL A 100 -2.07 7.38 -12.75
N ASN A 101 -2.60 8.43 -13.34
CA ASN A 101 -2.52 9.76 -12.73
C ASN A 101 -3.56 9.92 -11.62
N GLU A 102 -3.18 10.63 -10.56
CA GLU A 102 -4.15 11.13 -9.59
C GLU A 102 -4.82 12.41 -10.11
N VAL A 103 -6.11 12.59 -9.83
CA VAL A 103 -6.89 13.77 -10.18
C VAL A 103 -7.01 14.67 -8.96
N GLY A 104 -6.33 15.82 -8.99
CA GLY A 104 -6.43 16.83 -7.94
C GLY A 104 -5.67 16.50 -6.64
N GLY A 105 -4.81 15.48 -6.67
CA GLY A 105 -3.98 15.04 -5.56
C GLY A 105 -4.72 14.14 -4.55
N MET A 106 -4.37 14.27 -3.28
CA MET A 106 -5.01 13.55 -2.17
C MET A 106 -5.76 14.53 -1.26
N LEU A 107 -6.87 14.10 -0.67
CA LEU A 107 -7.46 14.75 0.50
C LEU A 107 -7.14 13.92 1.75
N ALA A 108 -6.53 14.55 2.75
CA ALA A 108 -6.41 14.00 4.09
C ALA A 108 -7.51 14.60 4.98
N TYR A 109 -8.46 13.79 5.39
CA TYR A 109 -9.51 14.20 6.31
C TYR A 109 -9.04 14.01 7.74
N TYR A 110 -9.21 15.05 8.55
CA TYR A 110 -9.06 14.99 10.00
C TYR A 110 -10.46 15.06 10.61
N LEU A 111 -10.96 13.91 11.08
CA LEU A 111 -12.33 13.78 11.60
C LEU A 111 -12.33 13.78 13.12
N LEU A 112 -13.17 14.61 13.73
CA LEU A 112 -13.32 14.70 15.18
C LEU A 112 -14.44 13.76 15.68
N ASN A 113 -14.35 12.48 15.30
CA ASN A 113 -15.34 11.48 15.66
C ASN A 113 -15.18 11.01 17.12
N GLY A 114 -16.28 11.00 17.85
CA GLY A 114 -16.33 10.60 19.26
C GLY A 114 -16.07 11.76 20.23
N GLU A 115 -15.90 11.42 21.51
CA GLU A 115 -15.69 12.38 22.58
C GLU A 115 -14.21 12.48 22.99
N ASN A 116 -13.80 13.64 23.51
CA ASN A 116 -12.44 13.89 24.03
C ASN A 116 -11.34 13.54 23.01
N VAL A 117 -11.58 13.86 21.74
CA VAL A 117 -10.62 13.68 20.65
C VAL A 117 -9.35 14.49 20.94
N THR A 118 -8.19 13.88 20.74
CA THR A 118 -6.88 14.50 20.91
C THR A 118 -6.04 14.43 19.65
N ALA A 119 -5.08 15.33 19.49
CA ALA A 119 -4.12 15.27 18.39
C ALA A 119 -3.18 14.07 18.52
N PHE A 120 -2.53 13.69 17.41
CA PHE A 120 -1.42 12.75 17.44
C PHE A 120 -0.28 13.30 18.33
N PRO A 121 0.35 12.46 19.18
CA PRO A 121 1.55 12.87 19.91
C PRO A 121 2.73 13.09 18.95
N GLU A 122 3.77 13.79 19.42
CA GLU A 122 5.01 13.93 18.66
C GLU A 122 5.63 12.54 18.40
N ASN A 123 6.37 12.41 17.30
CA ASN A 123 6.98 11.19 16.75
C ASN A 123 6.00 10.10 16.33
N PHE A 124 4.70 10.38 16.29
CA PHE A 124 3.68 9.39 15.97
C PHE A 124 3.75 8.89 14.52
N ARG A 125 3.59 7.58 14.36
CA ARG A 125 3.56 6.89 13.06
C ARG A 125 2.56 5.76 13.08
N MET A 126 1.88 5.52 11.97
CA MET A 126 0.95 4.41 11.87
C MET A 126 0.75 3.92 10.45
N MET A 127 0.36 2.65 10.34
CA MET A 127 -0.11 2.05 9.10
C MET A 127 -1.56 1.59 9.22
N ALA A 128 -2.31 1.70 8.13
CA ALA A 128 -3.65 1.14 7.97
C ALA A 128 -3.69 0.13 6.81
N GLY A 129 -4.66 -0.80 6.81
CA GLY A 129 -4.78 -1.84 5.78
C GLY A 129 -3.78 -3.00 5.92
N ASP A 130 -3.71 -3.87 4.90
CA ASP A 130 -2.87 -5.07 4.90
C ASP A 130 -2.34 -5.37 3.50
N THR A 131 -1.08 -5.04 3.23
CA THR A 131 -0.46 -5.13 1.89
C THR A 131 -0.54 -6.50 1.21
N TYR A 132 -0.68 -7.58 1.97
CA TYR A 132 -0.66 -8.95 1.44
C TYR A 132 -2.04 -9.57 1.28
N LEU A 133 -3.09 -8.90 1.75
CA LEU A 133 -4.44 -9.43 1.64
C LEU A 133 -4.90 -9.42 0.17
N ARG A 134 -5.55 -10.50 -0.27
CA ARG A 134 -6.11 -10.65 -1.62
C ARG A 134 -7.52 -11.23 -1.62
N ASP A 135 -8.20 -11.16 -0.48
CA ASP A 135 -9.55 -11.67 -0.28
C ASP A 135 -10.33 -10.81 0.70
N PHE A 136 -11.66 -10.85 0.61
CA PHE A 136 -12.58 -10.22 1.55
C PHE A 136 -13.68 -11.22 1.91
N PRO A 137 -13.54 -11.92 3.05
CA PRO A 137 -14.43 -13.00 3.42
C PRO A 137 -15.75 -12.50 4.07
N TRP A 138 -16.05 -11.21 4.01
CA TRP A 138 -17.24 -10.59 4.62
C TRP A 138 -18.32 -10.27 3.57
N PRO A 139 -19.59 -10.07 3.98
CA PRO A 139 -20.66 -9.72 3.04
C PRO A 139 -20.36 -8.40 2.29
N ILE A 140 -20.78 -8.34 1.03
CA ILE A 140 -20.75 -7.12 0.22
C ILE A 140 -22.14 -6.91 -0.41
N PRO A 141 -22.82 -5.76 -0.19
CA PRO A 141 -22.41 -4.69 0.72
C PRO A 141 -22.42 -5.15 2.18
N ASP A 142 -21.73 -4.40 3.05
CA ASP A 142 -21.78 -4.63 4.48
C ASP A 142 -23.24 -4.61 5.00
N PRO A 143 -23.60 -5.45 5.98
CA PRO A 143 -24.86 -5.32 6.68
C PRO A 143 -24.91 -3.96 7.39
N PRO A 144 -26.12 -3.43 7.72
CA PRO A 144 -26.23 -2.19 8.48
C PRO A 144 -25.35 -2.23 9.73
N GLN A 145 -24.61 -1.14 9.99
CA GLN A 145 -23.67 -1.06 11.12
C GLN A 145 -24.29 -1.41 12.48
N SER A 146 -25.59 -1.13 12.66
CA SER A 146 -26.35 -1.52 13.86
C SER A 146 -26.48 -3.03 14.09
N GLU A 147 -26.24 -3.84 13.06
CA GLU A 147 -26.31 -5.31 13.10
C GLU A 147 -24.93 -5.96 13.29
N TRP A 148 -23.85 -5.17 13.24
CA TRP A 148 -22.49 -5.69 13.38
C TRP A 148 -22.28 -6.31 14.76
N SER A 149 -21.83 -7.57 14.76
CA SER A 149 -21.57 -8.30 16.00
C SER A 149 -20.55 -9.42 15.78
N GLY A 150 -19.97 -9.94 16.86
CA GLY A 150 -19.08 -11.10 16.79
C GLY A 150 -17.87 -10.89 15.87
N ASN A 151 -17.86 -11.58 14.72
CA ASN A 151 -16.75 -11.51 13.77
C ASN A 151 -16.61 -10.13 13.10
N ASP A 152 -17.72 -9.40 12.92
CA ASP A 152 -17.70 -8.06 12.29
C ASP A 152 -16.90 -7.04 13.09
N LEU A 153 -16.84 -7.23 14.41
CA LEU A 153 -16.17 -6.33 15.35
C LEU A 153 -14.71 -6.72 15.61
N LYS A 154 -14.21 -7.78 14.96
CA LYS A 154 -12.79 -8.12 15.04
C LYS A 154 -11.98 -7.08 14.28
N GLN A 155 -10.82 -6.72 14.84
CA GLN A 155 -9.92 -5.74 14.24
C GLN A 155 -9.49 -6.10 12.81
N GLU A 156 -9.42 -7.39 12.48
CA GLU A 156 -9.20 -7.87 11.11
C GLU A 156 -10.33 -7.45 10.16
N ALA A 157 -11.59 -7.67 10.55
CA ALA A 157 -12.74 -7.31 9.73
C ALA A 157 -12.86 -5.78 9.60
N LEU A 158 -12.72 -5.05 10.71
CA LEU A 158 -12.78 -3.59 10.73
C LEU A 158 -11.68 -2.97 9.87
N ARG A 159 -10.45 -3.50 9.91
CA ARG A 159 -9.34 -3.06 9.05
C ARG A 159 -9.63 -3.25 7.57
N GLN A 160 -10.32 -4.32 7.18
CA GLN A 160 -10.69 -4.56 5.79
C GLN A 160 -11.88 -3.68 5.35
N LYS A 161 -12.86 -3.48 6.23
CA LYS A 161 -13.99 -2.55 6.01
C LYS A 161 -13.56 -1.09 5.96
N ALA A 162 -12.36 -0.78 6.46
CA ALA A 162 -11.73 0.54 6.40
C ALA A 162 -11.15 0.90 5.03
N VAL A 163 -11.24 0.01 4.03
CA VAL A 163 -10.77 0.23 2.66
C VAL A 163 -11.97 0.41 1.73
N GLY A 164 -11.93 1.47 0.91
CA GLY A 164 -13.02 1.86 0.01
C GLY A 164 -12.56 2.07 -1.44
N PHE A 165 -13.40 1.68 -2.41
CA PHE A 165 -13.20 1.91 -3.84
C PHE A 165 -14.49 2.42 -4.48
N ASN A 166 -14.67 3.73 -4.48
CA ASN A 166 -15.89 4.35 -4.95
C ASN A 166 -15.79 4.74 -6.42
N CYS A 167 -16.77 4.31 -7.21
CA CYS A 167 -16.84 4.64 -8.61
C CYS A 167 -17.35 6.08 -8.78
N LEU A 168 -16.56 6.97 -9.39
CA LEU A 168 -17.01 8.35 -9.60
C LEU A 168 -17.76 8.47 -10.92
N ASN A 169 -19.04 8.86 -10.77
CA ASN A 169 -19.92 9.22 -11.87
C ASN A 169 -20.79 10.42 -11.47
N TYR A 170 -20.43 11.62 -11.91
CA TYR A 170 -21.15 12.84 -11.49
C TYR A 170 -22.56 12.98 -12.08
N GLN A 171 -22.99 12.02 -12.91
CA GLN A 171 -24.36 11.92 -13.41
C GLN A 171 -25.23 10.93 -12.61
N LYS A 172 -24.67 10.31 -11.56
CA LYS A 172 -25.33 9.34 -10.68
C LYS A 172 -25.28 9.82 -9.23
N ASP A 173 -26.10 9.19 -8.39
CA ASP A 173 -26.01 9.40 -6.96
C ASP A 173 -24.61 8.92 -6.48
N PRO A 174 -23.96 9.68 -5.60
CA PRO A 174 -22.64 9.31 -5.09
C PRO A 174 -22.73 8.04 -4.25
N GLU A 175 -21.69 7.22 -4.33
CA GLU A 175 -21.55 6.04 -3.49
C GLU A 175 -21.18 6.42 -2.06
N PRO A 176 -21.72 5.73 -1.04
CA PRO A 176 -21.32 5.95 0.35
C PRO A 176 -19.83 5.64 0.53
N SER A 177 -19.12 6.43 1.34
CA SER A 177 -17.72 6.16 1.67
C SER A 177 -17.57 4.76 2.27
N LEU A 178 -16.48 4.08 1.92
CA LEU A 178 -16.19 2.70 2.30
C LEU A 178 -17.29 1.71 1.88
N GLY A 179 -18.10 2.04 0.87
CA GLY A 179 -19.19 1.17 0.39
C GLY A 179 -18.72 -0.02 -0.46
N ARG A 180 -17.49 0.04 -1.00
CA ARG A 180 -16.84 -1.06 -1.73
C ARG A 180 -15.50 -1.40 -1.14
N HIS A 181 -15.27 -2.67 -0.85
CA HIS A 181 -13.99 -3.10 -0.29
C HIS A 181 -13.02 -3.69 -1.33
N PHE A 182 -13.33 -3.62 -2.62
CA PHE A 182 -12.48 -4.15 -3.71
C PHE A 182 -12.38 -3.18 -4.88
N LEU A 183 -11.24 -3.21 -5.57
CA LEU A 183 -11.03 -2.50 -6.82
C LEU A 183 -11.85 -3.17 -7.94
N PRO A 184 -12.84 -2.49 -8.54
CA PRO A 184 -13.60 -3.09 -9.62
C PRO A 184 -12.72 -3.45 -10.82
N ASN A 185 -13.11 -4.50 -11.55
CA ASN A 185 -12.40 -4.89 -12.76
C ASN A 185 -12.49 -3.80 -13.86
N LYS A 186 -11.61 -3.89 -14.85
CA LYS A 186 -11.50 -2.93 -15.95
C LYS A 186 -12.83 -2.65 -16.66
N THR A 187 -13.60 -3.70 -16.97
CA THR A 187 -14.89 -3.54 -17.65
C THR A 187 -15.87 -2.70 -16.85
N TYR A 188 -15.98 -2.97 -15.54
CA TYR A 188 -16.85 -2.19 -14.66
C TYR A 188 -16.40 -0.72 -14.57
N LEU A 189 -15.09 -0.48 -14.42
CA LEU A 189 -14.54 0.86 -14.36
C LEU A 189 -14.82 1.65 -15.64
N ASP A 190 -14.65 1.04 -16.82
CA ASP A 190 -14.90 1.66 -18.11
C ASP A 190 -16.37 2.04 -18.35
N GLU A 191 -17.29 1.25 -17.81
CA GLU A 191 -18.73 1.40 -17.97
C GLU A 191 -19.32 2.40 -16.97
N HIS A 192 -18.78 2.45 -15.75
CA HIS A 192 -19.43 3.14 -14.64
C HIS A 192 -18.64 4.35 -14.10
N CYS A 193 -17.31 4.34 -14.15
CA CYS A 193 -16.47 5.28 -13.40
C CYS A 193 -15.90 6.36 -14.32
N THR A 194 -16.79 7.20 -14.86
CA THR A 194 -16.47 8.22 -15.88
C THR A 194 -15.53 9.32 -15.41
N GLU A 195 -15.45 9.54 -14.10
CA GLU A 195 -14.54 10.50 -13.48
C GLU A 195 -13.43 9.81 -12.66
N GLY A 196 -13.16 8.54 -12.98
CA GLY A 196 -12.16 7.73 -12.30
C GLY A 196 -12.70 6.98 -11.08
N VAL A 197 -11.77 6.36 -10.35
CA VAL A 197 -12.08 5.61 -9.12
C VAL A 197 -11.46 6.31 -7.93
N ARG A 198 -12.23 6.45 -6.87
CA ARG A 198 -11.80 7.06 -5.62
C ARG A 198 -11.40 6.00 -4.63
N PHE A 199 -10.14 5.99 -4.27
CA PHE A 199 -9.59 5.12 -3.25
C PHE A 199 -9.74 5.81 -1.91
N GLU A 200 -10.20 5.05 -0.93
CA GLU A 200 -10.54 5.52 0.40
C GLU A 200 -9.87 4.63 1.44
N LEU A 201 -9.30 5.23 2.48
CA LEU A 201 -8.66 4.48 3.56
C LEU A 201 -8.87 5.18 4.89
N MET A 202 -9.57 4.52 5.82
CA MET A 202 -9.71 4.96 7.20
C MET A 202 -8.59 4.36 8.07
N PHE A 203 -7.94 5.21 8.85
CA PHE A 203 -6.94 4.79 9.84
C PHE A 203 -7.60 4.45 11.18
N PRO A 204 -7.00 3.55 11.99
CA PRO A 204 -7.48 3.29 13.33
C PRO A 204 -7.30 4.53 14.23
N SER A 205 -8.29 4.85 15.05
CA SER A 205 -8.34 6.09 15.85
C SER A 205 -8.32 5.87 17.36
N CYS A 206 -8.35 4.62 17.82
CA CYS A 206 -8.32 4.26 19.23
C CYS A 206 -6.89 3.93 19.63
N TRP A 207 -6.31 4.73 20.52
CA TRP A 207 -4.91 4.66 20.90
C TRP A 207 -4.73 4.10 22.30
N ASN A 208 -3.64 3.37 22.51
CA ASN A 208 -3.34 2.77 23.81
C ASN A 208 -2.87 3.77 24.88
N GLY A 209 -2.79 5.06 24.54
CA GLY A 209 -2.43 6.13 25.47
C GLY A 209 -0.93 6.25 25.78
N LYS A 210 -0.09 5.43 25.14
CA LYS A 210 1.32 5.27 25.52
C LYS A 210 2.30 5.27 24.36
N ASP A 211 2.12 4.37 23.39
CA ASP A 211 3.15 4.08 22.40
C ASP A 211 2.91 4.91 21.14
N VAL A 212 3.89 5.74 20.75
CA VAL A 212 3.78 6.58 19.54
C VAL A 212 4.04 5.81 18.24
N ASP A 213 4.62 4.62 18.38
CA ASP A 213 4.87 3.66 17.31
C ASP A 213 5.10 2.28 17.94
N THR A 214 4.86 1.21 17.18
CA THR A 214 5.16 -0.18 17.55
C THR A 214 6.00 -0.85 16.46
N PRO A 215 6.71 -1.97 16.72
CA PRO A 215 7.52 -2.62 15.69
C PRO A 215 6.76 -3.06 14.42
N ASP A 216 5.44 -3.22 14.51
CA ASP A 216 4.56 -3.52 13.38
C ASP A 216 3.81 -2.29 12.85
N HIS A 217 4.06 -1.12 13.44
CA HIS A 217 3.45 0.18 13.18
C HIS A 217 1.91 0.20 13.23
N LYS A 218 1.31 -0.79 13.91
CA LYS A 218 -0.14 -1.02 13.94
C LYS A 218 -0.67 -1.31 15.35
N SER A 219 0.02 -2.16 16.12
CA SER A 219 -0.50 -2.70 17.40
C SER A 219 -0.71 -1.67 18.52
N HIS A 220 -0.18 -0.45 18.40
CA HIS A 220 -0.49 0.64 19.34
C HIS A 220 -1.85 1.32 19.08
N LEU A 221 -2.54 0.93 18.02
CA LEU A 221 -3.85 1.43 17.64
C LEU A 221 -4.88 0.31 17.44
N ALA A 222 -6.14 0.69 17.49
CA ALA A 222 -7.28 -0.13 17.14
C ALA A 222 -8.33 0.69 16.39
N TYR A 223 -9.11 0.02 15.54
CA TYR A 223 -10.34 0.57 15.00
C TYR A 223 -11.43 0.59 16.06
N PRO A 224 -12.24 1.66 16.13
CA PRO A 224 -13.48 1.64 16.89
C PRO A 224 -14.50 0.68 16.26
N SER A 225 -15.55 0.34 17.00
CA SER A 225 -16.50 -0.71 16.62
C SER A 225 -17.21 -0.50 15.28
N LEU A 226 -17.29 0.73 14.76
CA LEU A 226 -17.92 1.08 13.49
C LEU A 226 -16.94 1.65 12.46
N VAL A 227 -15.65 1.27 12.55
CA VAL A 227 -14.54 1.73 11.69
C VAL A 227 -14.19 3.21 11.85
N MET A 228 -15.13 4.10 11.57
CA MET A 228 -14.95 5.56 11.68
C MET A 228 -15.35 6.12 13.04
N ASP A 229 -16.31 5.47 13.70
CA ASP A 229 -16.91 5.88 14.97
C ASP A 229 -17.22 4.63 15.83
N GLY A 230 -17.97 4.79 16.91
CA GLY A 230 -18.33 3.74 17.85
C GLY A 230 -17.33 3.62 19.00
N GLU A 231 -17.44 2.55 19.76
CA GLU A 231 -16.66 2.38 20.99
C GLU A 231 -15.23 1.94 20.69
N CYS A 232 -14.27 2.52 21.43
CA CYS A 232 -12.91 2.00 21.43
C CYS A 232 -12.83 0.71 22.26
N PRO A 233 -12.06 -0.30 21.79
CA PRO A 233 -11.88 -1.51 22.57
C PRO A 233 -11.06 -1.23 23.85
N LYS A 234 -11.22 -2.12 24.83
CA LYS A 234 -10.49 -2.05 26.10
C LYS A 234 -8.98 -2.01 25.87
N GLY A 235 -8.29 -1.09 26.54
CA GLY A 235 -6.86 -0.82 26.38
C GLY A 235 -6.51 0.18 25.28
N PHE A 236 -7.50 0.71 24.55
CA PHE A 236 -7.35 1.72 23.49
C PHE A 236 -8.32 2.89 23.66
N GLU A 237 -8.67 3.24 24.90
CA GLU A 237 -9.73 4.20 25.22
C GLU A 237 -9.41 5.66 24.83
N HIS A 238 -8.15 5.97 24.46
CA HIS A 238 -7.75 7.31 24.05
C HIS A 238 -8.11 7.57 22.59
N ARG A 239 -9.07 8.46 22.35
CA ARG A 239 -9.49 8.84 21.00
C ARG A 239 -8.51 9.85 20.40
N LEU A 240 -7.89 9.48 19.29
CA LEU A 240 -7.13 10.40 18.44
C LEU A 240 -8.03 10.98 17.35
N VAL A 241 -7.65 12.14 16.82
CA VAL A 241 -8.22 12.67 15.59
C VAL A 241 -8.08 11.61 14.50
N SER A 242 -9.19 11.31 13.83
CA SER A 242 -9.23 10.25 12.83
C SER A 242 -8.64 10.75 11.52
N LEU A 243 -7.87 9.91 10.85
CA LEU A 243 -7.31 10.20 9.54
C LEU A 243 -8.03 9.35 8.49
N PHE A 244 -8.52 9.99 7.43
CA PHE A 244 -9.13 9.31 6.30
C PHE A 244 -8.55 9.84 4.98
N TYR A 245 -7.99 8.96 4.16
CA TYR A 245 -7.41 9.31 2.87
C TYR A 245 -8.44 9.17 1.76
N GLU A 246 -8.39 10.10 0.82
CA GLU A 246 -9.14 10.05 -0.42
C GLU A 246 -8.21 10.44 -1.58
N SER A 247 -7.96 9.52 -2.49
CA SER A 247 -7.23 9.77 -3.75
C SER A 247 -8.09 9.34 -4.93
N ILE A 248 -8.18 10.18 -5.96
CA ILE A 248 -8.91 9.85 -7.19
C ILE A 248 -7.90 9.45 -8.25
N TRP A 249 -8.05 8.27 -8.84
CA TRP A 249 -7.21 7.79 -9.93
C TRP A 249 -7.97 7.85 -11.26
N ASP A 250 -7.37 8.46 -12.29
CA ASP A 250 -7.94 8.62 -13.63
C ASP A 250 -7.90 7.30 -14.42
N THR A 251 -8.72 6.35 -14.01
CA THR A 251 -8.87 5.06 -14.70
C THR A 251 -9.57 5.21 -16.05
N TYR A 252 -10.39 6.25 -16.22
CA TYR A 252 -11.14 6.46 -17.46
C TYR A 252 -10.26 6.85 -18.64
N ALA A 253 -9.09 7.46 -18.39
CA ALA A 253 -8.06 7.70 -19.40
C ALA A 253 -7.64 6.42 -20.17
N PHE A 254 -7.76 5.25 -19.54
CA PHE A 254 -7.38 3.95 -20.11
C PHE A 254 -8.55 3.20 -20.74
N LYS A 255 -9.72 3.82 -20.91
CA LYS A 255 -10.94 3.15 -21.42
C LYS A 255 -10.72 2.43 -22.75
N SER A 256 -9.95 3.01 -23.65
CA SER A 256 -9.68 2.44 -24.99
C SER A 256 -8.53 1.42 -25.01
N ASN A 257 -7.87 1.21 -23.87
CA ASN A 257 -6.71 0.35 -23.73
C ASN A 257 -7.12 -1.01 -23.16
N LYS A 258 -6.44 -2.06 -23.62
CA LYS A 258 -6.60 -3.41 -23.08
C LYS A 258 -5.53 -3.66 -22.02
N GLY A 259 -5.95 -4.13 -20.85
CA GLY A 259 -5.09 -4.32 -19.69
C GLY A 259 -5.91 -4.37 -18.41
N ASN A 260 -5.24 -4.32 -17.27
CA ASN A 260 -5.87 -4.32 -15.95
C ASN A 260 -5.20 -3.31 -15.02
N PHE A 261 -5.95 -2.80 -14.05
CA PHE A 261 -5.39 -1.97 -12.99
C PHE A 261 -4.83 -2.85 -11.87
N VAL A 262 -3.66 -2.47 -11.35
CA VAL A 262 -2.94 -3.20 -10.31
C VAL A 262 -2.24 -2.19 -9.40
N LEU A 263 -2.38 -2.36 -8.09
CA LEU A 263 -1.62 -1.59 -7.11
C LEU A 263 -0.14 -1.99 -7.14
N ALA A 264 0.75 -1.05 -6.84
CA ALA A 264 2.20 -1.24 -6.93
C ALA A 264 2.73 -2.43 -6.11
N ASN A 265 2.05 -2.82 -5.02
CA ASN A 265 2.35 -4.01 -4.23
C ASN A 265 1.93 -5.34 -4.90
N GLY A 266 1.61 -5.31 -6.19
CA GLY A 266 1.22 -6.49 -6.97
C GLY A 266 -0.20 -6.96 -6.66
N ASP A 267 -1.07 -6.08 -6.17
CA ASP A 267 -2.46 -6.40 -5.88
C ASP A 267 -3.42 -5.98 -7.01
N PRO A 268 -4.02 -6.93 -7.76
CA PRO A 268 -5.04 -6.63 -8.75
C PRO A 268 -6.46 -6.56 -8.18
N THR A 269 -6.67 -6.85 -6.89
CA THR A 269 -8.02 -6.96 -6.28
C THR A 269 -8.41 -5.76 -5.41
N GLY A 270 -7.43 -4.98 -4.93
CA GLY A 270 -7.64 -3.81 -4.06
C GLY A 270 -7.65 -4.13 -2.56
N TYR A 271 -7.79 -5.39 -2.17
CA TYR A 271 -7.83 -5.81 -0.77
C TYR A 271 -6.50 -5.56 -0.04
N GLY A 272 -5.41 -5.50 -0.79
CA GLY A 272 -4.06 -5.19 -0.34
C GLY A 272 -3.77 -3.69 -0.24
N TYR A 273 -4.75 -2.82 -0.44
CA TYR A 273 -4.55 -1.38 -0.28
C TYR A 273 -4.25 -1.06 1.19
N HIS A 274 -3.28 -0.17 1.38
CA HIS A 274 -2.82 0.28 2.67
C HIS A 274 -2.34 1.71 2.54
N GLY A 275 -2.00 2.30 3.67
CA GLY A 275 -1.43 3.62 3.71
C GLY A 275 -0.74 3.87 5.03
N ASP A 276 0.10 4.88 5.00
CA ASP A 276 1.11 5.12 5.99
C ASP A 276 1.12 6.60 6.34
N PHE A 277 1.27 6.88 7.63
CA PHE A 277 1.27 8.22 8.17
C PHE A 277 2.50 8.42 9.05
N MET A 278 3.17 9.55 8.85
CA MET A 278 4.20 10.06 9.75
C MET A 278 3.87 11.49 10.13
N TYR A 279 3.69 11.71 11.43
CA TYR A 279 3.32 13.00 11.98
C TYR A 279 4.42 14.05 11.76
N GLY A 280 4.00 15.25 11.34
CA GLY A 280 4.89 16.39 11.08
C GLY A 280 4.22 17.75 11.24
N TRP A 281 3.13 17.86 12.02
CA TRP A 281 2.54 19.15 12.32
C TRP A 281 3.44 20.00 13.23
N ASP A 282 3.48 21.30 12.98
CA ASP A 282 4.05 22.27 13.93
C ASP A 282 3.46 22.04 15.33
N SER A 283 4.34 22.07 16.34
CA SER A 283 3.97 21.70 17.69
C SER A 283 2.75 22.49 18.17
N GLN A 284 1.81 21.79 18.82
CA GLN A 284 0.54 22.31 19.34
C GLN A 284 -0.51 22.75 18.30
N VAL A 285 -0.15 22.95 17.03
CA VAL A 285 -1.11 23.43 16.01
C VAL A 285 -2.23 22.41 15.80
N LEU A 286 -1.89 21.12 15.68
CA LEU A 286 -2.92 20.09 15.48
C LEU A 286 -3.87 19.99 16.68
N GLN A 287 -3.37 20.08 17.92
CA GLN A 287 -4.25 20.07 19.10
C GLN A 287 -5.14 21.32 19.13
N GLN A 288 -4.60 22.50 18.84
CA GLN A 288 -5.41 23.71 18.73
C GLN A 288 -6.49 23.58 17.64
N ALA A 289 -6.19 22.93 16.52
CA ALA A 289 -7.15 22.68 15.45
C ALA A 289 -8.26 21.72 15.90
N VAL A 290 -7.90 20.62 16.57
CA VAL A 290 -8.84 19.69 17.20
C VAL A 290 -9.76 20.43 18.18
N ASP A 291 -9.23 21.37 18.96
CA ASP A 291 -9.99 22.10 19.97
C ASP A 291 -10.91 23.19 19.38
N THR A 292 -10.57 23.77 18.22
CA THR A 292 -11.20 25.02 17.75
C THR A 292 -11.78 24.97 16.33
N CYS A 293 -11.32 24.07 15.47
CA CYS A 293 -11.69 24.03 14.06
C CYS A 293 -12.83 23.04 13.82
N THR A 294 -13.98 23.41 14.36
CA THR A 294 -15.16 22.54 14.46
C THR A 294 -16.26 22.86 13.43
N ASN A 295 -15.92 23.50 12.32
CA ASN A 295 -16.89 23.84 11.28
C ASN A 295 -17.32 22.60 10.46
N MET A 296 -18.62 22.46 10.19
CA MET A 296 -19.20 21.35 9.43
C MET A 296 -18.98 21.43 7.91
N SER A 297 -18.50 22.57 7.38
CA SER A 297 -18.14 22.69 5.97
C SER A 297 -16.97 21.78 5.59
N GLY A 298 -16.11 21.44 6.56
CA GLY A 298 -14.86 20.75 6.33
C GLY A 298 -13.83 21.55 5.53
N GLU A 299 -14.03 22.84 5.29
CA GLU A 299 -13.09 23.67 4.53
C GLU A 299 -11.97 24.19 5.44
N VAL A 300 -10.70 24.01 5.03
CA VAL A 300 -9.54 24.50 5.81
C VAL A 300 -9.50 26.02 5.95
N ALA A 301 -10.18 26.76 5.07
CA ALA A 301 -10.30 28.22 5.16
C ALA A 301 -11.18 28.70 6.33
N ASP A 302 -12.05 27.84 6.85
CA ASP A 302 -12.92 28.19 7.97
C ASP A 302 -12.22 28.08 9.33
N CYS A 303 -11.01 27.50 9.37
CA CYS A 303 -10.19 27.34 10.56
C CYS A 303 -9.19 28.51 10.67
N PRO A 304 -9.40 29.48 11.59
CA PRO A 304 -8.63 30.74 11.60
C PRO A 304 -7.15 30.58 12.00
N ILE A 305 -6.77 29.43 12.57
CA ILE A 305 -5.39 29.16 12.98
C ILE A 305 -4.52 28.58 11.84
N PHE A 306 -5.14 28.15 10.75
CA PHE A 306 -4.44 27.57 9.61
C PHE A 306 -3.83 28.65 8.71
N LYS A 307 -2.55 28.48 8.41
CA LYS A 307 -1.80 29.27 7.43
C LYS A 307 -1.83 28.56 6.10
N LEU A 308 -2.67 29.08 5.19
CA LEU A 308 -2.88 28.45 3.90
C LEU A 308 -1.87 28.91 2.85
N GLN A 309 -1.55 28.01 1.93
CA GLN A 309 -0.84 28.31 0.68
C GLN A 309 -1.76 28.04 -0.53
N SER A 310 -1.39 28.59 -1.70
CA SER A 310 -2.15 28.35 -2.93
C SER A 310 -1.98 26.92 -3.44
N ASP A 311 -2.89 26.50 -4.31
CA ASP A 311 -2.85 25.17 -4.95
C ASP A 311 -1.58 25.01 -5.80
N GLU A 312 -1.11 26.07 -6.48
CA GLU A 312 0.15 26.01 -7.24
C GLU A 312 1.36 25.77 -6.34
N LYS A 313 1.37 26.33 -5.13
CA LYS A 313 2.48 26.12 -4.17
C LYS A 313 2.49 24.71 -3.59
N GLN A 314 1.31 24.13 -3.39
CA GLN A 314 1.17 22.71 -3.05
C GLN A 314 1.77 21.83 -4.17
N ASP A 315 1.41 22.12 -5.42
CA ASP A 315 1.84 21.38 -6.61
C ASP A 315 3.33 21.50 -6.91
N GLU A 316 4.04 22.50 -6.39
CA GLU A 316 5.49 22.67 -6.56
C GLU A 316 6.32 21.82 -5.58
N CYS A 317 5.76 21.39 -4.44
CA CYS A 317 6.55 20.71 -3.42
C CYS A 317 7.01 19.33 -3.86
N ARG A 318 8.31 19.05 -3.79
CA ARG A 318 8.89 17.74 -4.12
C ARG A 318 9.92 17.32 -3.09
N PHE A 319 10.01 16.02 -2.82
CA PHE A 319 11.16 15.44 -2.14
C PHE A 319 12.28 15.10 -3.13
N SER A 320 13.51 14.96 -2.63
CA SER A 320 14.65 14.54 -3.45
C SER A 320 14.67 13.03 -3.62
N VAL A 321 14.60 12.54 -4.85
CA VAL A 321 14.75 11.10 -5.15
C VAL A 321 16.21 10.70 -4.89
N PRO A 322 16.47 9.67 -4.06
CA PRO A 322 17.84 9.26 -3.72
C PRO A 322 18.56 8.64 -4.92
N ASP A 323 19.91 8.68 -4.90
CA ASP A 323 20.75 8.16 -5.99
C ASP A 323 20.48 6.69 -6.33
N ALA A 324 20.06 5.88 -5.36
CA ALA A 324 19.70 4.47 -5.56
C ALA A 324 18.46 4.30 -6.48
N LEU A 325 17.62 5.33 -6.61
CA LEU A 325 16.36 5.30 -7.35
C LEU A 325 16.31 6.25 -8.55
N LYS A 326 17.34 7.10 -8.74
CA LYS A 326 17.31 8.16 -9.77
C LYS A 326 17.16 7.66 -11.21
N ASN A 327 17.51 6.40 -11.47
CA ASN A 327 17.43 5.78 -12.79
C ASN A 327 16.21 4.85 -12.93
N GLU A 328 15.40 4.70 -11.88
CA GLU A 328 14.20 3.86 -11.93
C GLU A 328 13.06 4.65 -12.57
N ASP A 329 12.54 4.16 -13.70
CA ASP A 329 11.35 4.74 -14.33
C ASP A 329 10.09 4.15 -13.67
N VAL A 330 9.52 4.93 -12.76
CA VAL A 330 8.26 4.62 -12.09
C VAL A 330 7.03 5.08 -12.85
N ASN A 331 7.17 5.81 -13.96
CA ASN A 331 6.02 6.28 -14.74
C ASN A 331 5.63 5.26 -15.81
N TYR A 332 6.63 4.62 -16.43
CA TYR A 332 6.42 3.58 -17.42
C TYR A 332 7.49 2.49 -17.32
N HIS A 333 7.11 1.31 -16.83
CA HIS A 333 8.03 0.20 -16.61
C HIS A 333 7.76 -0.96 -17.58
N LYS A 334 8.80 -1.47 -18.24
CA LYS A 334 8.65 -2.53 -19.25
C LYS A 334 8.58 -3.91 -18.62
N GLY A 335 7.65 -4.74 -19.09
CA GLY A 335 7.58 -6.15 -18.73
C GLY A 335 7.20 -6.45 -17.26
N GLY A 336 6.59 -5.50 -16.57
CA GLY A 336 6.03 -5.70 -15.22
C GLY A 336 5.97 -4.40 -14.42
N LEU A 337 5.55 -4.53 -13.16
CA LEU A 337 5.63 -3.43 -12.19
C LEU A 337 7.09 -3.07 -11.90
N PRO A 338 7.38 -1.82 -11.46
CA PRO A 338 8.71 -1.45 -10.97
C PRO A 338 9.24 -2.41 -9.92
N ASN A 339 10.57 -2.57 -9.87
CA ASN A 339 11.26 -3.59 -9.07
C ASN A 339 10.85 -5.04 -9.40
N ASN A 340 10.19 -5.27 -10.54
CA ASN A 340 9.68 -6.58 -10.96
C ASN A 340 8.76 -7.25 -9.92
N VAL A 341 7.99 -6.47 -9.16
CA VAL A 341 7.01 -7.00 -8.20
C VAL A 341 6.03 -7.91 -8.94
N ALA A 342 5.92 -9.16 -8.50
CA ALA A 342 5.01 -10.12 -9.09
C ALA A 342 3.55 -9.76 -8.72
N ILE A 343 2.70 -9.74 -9.74
CA ILE A 343 1.25 -9.64 -9.56
C ILE A 343 0.77 -10.95 -8.94
N GLN A 344 0.22 -10.87 -7.74
CA GLN A 344 -0.30 -12.02 -6.99
C GLN A 344 -1.80 -11.86 -6.84
N SER A 345 -2.56 -12.52 -7.71
CA SER A 345 -4.00 -12.63 -7.56
C SER A 345 -4.36 -13.50 -6.34
N GLY A 346 -5.46 -13.16 -5.68
CA GLY A 346 -6.01 -13.91 -4.55
C GLY A 346 -6.73 -15.20 -4.93
N PRO A 347 -7.48 -15.80 -3.99
CA PRO A 347 -7.80 -15.29 -2.65
C PRO A 347 -6.73 -15.60 -1.58
N ALA A 348 -5.68 -16.35 -1.92
CA ALA A 348 -4.63 -16.66 -0.95
C ALA A 348 -3.90 -15.37 -0.51
N TYR A 349 -3.52 -15.32 0.76
CA TYR A 349 -2.64 -14.27 1.27
C TYR A 349 -1.35 -14.26 0.44
N ALA A 350 -0.99 -13.09 -0.10
CA ALA A 350 0.19 -12.96 -0.94
C ALA A 350 1.44 -13.31 -0.13
N SER A 351 2.40 -13.95 -0.78
CA SER A 351 3.70 -14.16 -0.13
C SER A 351 4.46 -12.84 -0.04
N PRO A 352 5.26 -12.62 1.04
CA PRO A 352 6.19 -11.50 1.12
C PRO A 352 7.09 -11.51 -0.12
N VAL A 353 6.90 -10.47 -0.94
CA VAL A 353 7.72 -10.06 -2.09
C VAL A 353 8.21 -11.21 -3.00
N ARG A 354 7.50 -11.41 -4.11
CA ARG A 354 7.99 -12.25 -5.22
C ARG A 354 8.46 -11.35 -6.36
N TYR A 355 9.67 -11.62 -6.84
CA TYR A 355 10.25 -10.92 -7.98
C TYR A 355 10.21 -11.78 -9.24
N ILE A 356 9.81 -11.19 -10.36
CA ILE A 356 9.91 -11.85 -11.67
C ILE A 356 11.35 -11.70 -12.17
N THR A 357 12.03 -12.82 -12.44
CA THR A 357 13.32 -12.79 -13.12
C THR A 357 13.10 -12.87 -14.63
N THR A 358 13.56 -11.87 -15.37
CA THR A 358 13.62 -11.88 -16.83
C THR A 358 14.97 -12.44 -17.28
N THR A 359 15.02 -13.73 -17.64
CA THR A 359 16.19 -14.30 -18.33
C THR A 359 16.04 -14.04 -19.83
N THR A 360 16.66 -12.99 -20.35
CA THR A 360 16.91 -12.89 -21.80
C THR A 360 17.99 -13.91 -22.16
N ALA A 361 17.60 -15.01 -22.81
CA ALA A 361 18.56 -15.93 -23.42
C ALA A 361 19.33 -15.18 -24.50
N ALA A 362 20.61 -14.92 -24.25
CA ALA A 362 21.54 -14.42 -25.26
C ALA A 362 21.60 -15.43 -26.41
N ALA A 363 21.57 -14.92 -27.65
CA ALA A 363 21.80 -15.72 -28.84
C ALA A 363 23.13 -16.47 -28.67
N ALA A 364 23.07 -17.79 -28.75
CA ALA A 364 24.26 -18.63 -28.67
C ALA A 364 25.10 -18.39 -29.94
N ASP A 365 26.15 -17.60 -29.78
CA ASP A 365 27.27 -17.56 -30.71
C ASP A 365 27.91 -18.94 -30.81
N THR A 366 28.31 -19.24 -32.03
CA THR A 366 28.91 -20.49 -32.48
C THR A 366 30.33 -20.58 -31.95
N GLU A 367 30.71 -21.65 -31.25
CA GLU A 367 32.09 -22.16 -31.31
C GLU A 367 32.23 -23.61 -30.81
N SER A 368 32.51 -24.48 -31.79
CA SER A 368 33.47 -25.60 -31.80
C SER A 368 34.01 -26.15 -30.47
N SER A 369 33.79 -27.45 -30.24
CA SER A 369 34.87 -28.35 -29.77
C SER A 369 34.64 -29.81 -30.15
N ASP A 370 35.52 -30.27 -31.03
CA ASP A 370 36.02 -31.63 -31.31
C ASP A 370 35.62 -32.79 -30.37
N SER A 371 35.20 -33.91 -30.96
CA SER A 371 35.61 -35.25 -30.52
C SER A 371 35.40 -36.30 -31.63
N LEU A 372 36.43 -37.14 -31.78
CA LEU A 372 36.67 -38.11 -32.83
C LEU A 372 35.95 -39.45 -32.62
N GLU A 373 35.54 -40.02 -33.77
CA GLU A 373 35.49 -41.44 -34.17
C GLU A 373 34.56 -42.44 -33.47
N TYR A 374 33.61 -43.02 -34.25
CA TYR A 374 33.78 -44.37 -34.81
C TYR A 374 32.79 -44.63 -35.97
N SER A 375 33.29 -45.21 -37.06
CA SER A 375 32.52 -45.54 -38.27
C SER A 375 31.78 -46.87 -38.16
N PHE A 376 30.66 -47.03 -38.89
CA PHE A 376 30.40 -48.20 -39.74
C PHE A 376 29.47 -47.81 -40.92
N ALA A 377 29.81 -48.30 -42.11
CA ALA A 377 29.14 -48.17 -43.41
C ALA A 377 27.76 -48.91 -43.43
N SER A 378 26.85 -48.84 -44.41
CA SER A 378 26.91 -48.58 -45.86
C SER A 378 25.48 -48.53 -46.48
N ALA A 379 25.35 -47.82 -47.61
CA ALA A 379 24.54 -48.12 -48.82
C ALA A 379 22.99 -47.98 -48.84
N ASP A 380 22.56 -46.90 -49.50
CA ASP A 380 21.71 -46.77 -50.71
C ASP A 380 20.45 -47.63 -50.93
N TRP A 381 19.32 -46.95 -51.14
CA TRP A 381 18.49 -47.06 -52.35
C TRP A 381 17.49 -45.89 -52.50
N GLU A 382 17.25 -45.49 -53.75
CA GLU A 382 16.34 -44.43 -54.21
C GLU A 382 14.92 -44.95 -54.57
N VAL A 383 13.97 -44.01 -54.73
CA VAL A 383 12.96 -43.87 -55.82
C VAL A 383 11.46 -43.74 -55.41
N ILE A 384 10.98 -42.49 -55.45
CA ILE A 384 9.80 -41.90 -56.16
C ILE A 384 8.34 -42.02 -55.63
N THR A 385 7.81 -40.81 -55.33
CA THR A 385 6.45 -40.22 -55.43
C THR A 385 5.25 -40.80 -54.66
N THR A 386 4.57 -39.94 -53.89
CA THR A 386 3.36 -39.21 -54.35
C THR A 386 3.07 -37.99 -53.46
N TRP A 387 2.47 -36.97 -54.07
CA TRP A 387 2.15 -35.64 -53.55
C TRP A 387 0.98 -35.67 -52.55
N SER A 388 1.02 -34.80 -51.53
CA SER A 388 -0.12 -34.43 -50.66
C SER A 388 0.08 -33.02 -50.04
N PRO A 389 -1.00 -32.27 -49.76
CA PRO A 389 -1.01 -30.81 -49.57
C PRO A 389 -0.39 -30.34 -48.22
N PRO A 390 -0.07 -29.04 -48.05
CA PRO A 390 0.75 -28.57 -46.93
C PRO A 390 0.03 -28.75 -45.60
N SER A 391 0.69 -29.42 -44.66
CA SER A 391 0.29 -29.41 -43.25
C SER A 391 0.61 -28.06 -42.64
N SER A 392 -0.39 -27.43 -42.03
CA SER A 392 -0.24 -26.29 -41.15
C SER A 392 0.77 -26.61 -40.04
N THR A 393 1.99 -26.06 -40.15
CA THR A 393 2.91 -25.94 -39.01
C THR A 393 2.29 -24.94 -38.04
N VAL A 394 1.61 -25.45 -37.02
CA VAL A 394 1.51 -24.77 -35.74
C VAL A 394 2.94 -24.74 -35.21
N SER A 395 3.59 -23.57 -35.23
CA SER A 395 4.76 -23.37 -34.38
C SER A 395 4.27 -23.54 -32.95
N ALA A 396 4.61 -24.66 -32.32
CA ALA A 396 4.52 -24.76 -30.88
C ALA A 396 5.53 -23.76 -30.33
N ASP A 397 5.07 -22.83 -29.50
CA ASP A 397 5.96 -22.00 -28.69
C ASP A 397 6.97 -22.91 -27.97
N PRO A 398 8.25 -22.52 -27.89
CA PRO A 398 9.22 -23.29 -27.11
C PRO A 398 8.71 -23.38 -25.67
N PRO A 399 8.88 -24.53 -24.98
CA PRO A 399 8.40 -24.69 -23.63
C PRO A 399 9.02 -23.63 -22.73
N SER A 400 8.20 -22.73 -22.20
CA SER A 400 8.64 -21.79 -21.17
C SER A 400 8.96 -22.56 -19.91
N SER A 401 10.21 -22.42 -19.43
CA SER A 401 10.62 -22.96 -18.14
C SER A 401 10.62 -21.85 -17.10
N THR A 402 9.88 -22.04 -16.01
CA THR A 402 9.89 -21.11 -14.87
C THR A 402 10.80 -21.67 -13.79
N THR A 403 11.76 -20.86 -13.34
CA THR A 403 12.60 -21.20 -12.18
C THR A 403 12.19 -20.33 -11.00
N ILE A 404 11.76 -20.99 -9.92
CA ILE A 404 11.45 -20.36 -8.64
C ILE A 404 12.70 -20.48 -7.77
N VAL A 405 13.22 -19.34 -7.30
CA VAL A 405 14.34 -19.28 -6.35
C VAL A 405 13.80 -18.65 -5.08
N TYR A 406 13.84 -19.39 -3.98
CA TYR A 406 13.62 -18.87 -2.63
C TYR A 406 14.96 -18.38 -2.11
N VAL A 407 15.01 -17.13 -1.68
CA VAL A 407 16.17 -16.54 -1.04
C VAL A 407 15.83 -16.19 0.41
N GLU A 408 16.82 -16.34 1.28
CA GLU A 408 16.79 -15.88 2.66
C GLU A 408 17.90 -14.84 2.82
N GLN A 409 17.63 -13.81 3.62
CA GLN A 409 18.62 -12.80 3.98
C GLN A 409 18.59 -12.62 5.49
N GLU A 410 19.77 -12.69 6.10
CA GLU A 410 19.91 -12.41 7.52
C GLU A 410 19.84 -10.89 7.77
N ILE A 411 19.05 -10.49 8.75
CA ILE A 411 18.98 -9.10 9.23
C ILE A 411 19.43 -9.09 10.69
N ILE A 412 20.54 -8.41 10.96
CA ILE A 412 21.12 -8.24 12.28
C ILE A 412 20.78 -6.83 12.75
N VAL A 413 19.93 -6.72 13.76
CA VAL A 413 19.62 -5.44 14.41
C VAL A 413 20.53 -5.32 15.64
N LEU A 414 21.48 -4.40 15.57
CA LEU A 414 22.31 -4.01 16.71
C LEU A 414 21.48 -3.08 17.60
N VAL A 415 21.44 -3.39 18.89
CA VAL A 415 20.74 -2.60 19.90
C VAL A 415 21.74 -2.07 20.93
N ASP A 416 21.40 -0.95 21.57
CA ASP A 416 22.13 -0.45 22.73
C ASP A 416 21.81 -1.26 24.01
N ASP A 417 22.42 -0.87 25.13
CA ASP A 417 22.23 -1.50 26.44
C ASP A 417 20.77 -1.39 26.97
N HIS A 418 19.92 -0.60 26.32
CA HIS A 418 18.50 -0.44 26.62
C HIS A 418 17.58 -1.16 25.64
N GLY A 419 18.14 -1.88 24.65
CA GLY A 419 17.39 -2.60 23.63
C GLY A 419 16.87 -1.70 22.50
N VAL A 420 17.38 -0.47 22.39
CA VAL A 420 17.03 0.46 21.31
C VAL A 420 17.88 0.14 20.08
N PRO A 421 17.29 -0.06 18.90
CA PRO A 421 18.03 -0.27 17.66
C PRO A 421 18.95 0.92 17.36
N ILE A 422 20.23 0.65 17.15
CA ILE A 422 21.26 1.65 16.83
C ILE A 422 21.80 1.50 15.40
N GLU A 423 21.79 0.28 14.87
CA GLU A 423 22.29 -0.01 13.52
C GLU A 423 21.66 -1.33 13.04
N THR A 424 21.35 -1.41 11.75
CA THR A 424 20.88 -2.64 11.12
C THR A 424 21.87 -3.05 10.05
N GLN A 425 22.34 -4.28 10.12
CA GLN A 425 23.22 -4.88 9.15
C GLN A 425 22.48 -6.00 8.42
N THR A 426 22.71 -6.12 7.12
CA THR A 426 22.17 -7.22 6.33
C THR A 426 23.27 -8.16 5.87
N GLY A 427 23.05 -9.46 6.05
CA GLY A 427 23.90 -10.51 5.52
C GLY A 427 23.74 -10.66 4.01
N SER A 428 24.58 -11.50 3.41
CA SER A 428 24.43 -11.88 2.00
C SER A 428 23.12 -12.62 1.76
N LEU A 429 22.48 -12.37 0.62
CA LEU A 429 21.35 -13.16 0.14
C LEU A 429 21.83 -14.60 -0.13
N GLU A 430 21.20 -15.56 0.53
CA GLU A 430 21.45 -16.99 0.32
C GLU A 430 20.24 -17.65 -0.34
N THR A 431 20.47 -18.55 -1.30
CA THR A 431 19.40 -19.33 -1.91
C THR A 431 18.95 -20.43 -0.94
N ALA A 432 17.75 -20.29 -0.40
CA ALA A 432 17.13 -21.26 0.50
C ALA A 432 16.60 -22.50 -0.24
N SER A 433 16.04 -22.33 -1.45
CA SER A 433 15.73 -23.44 -2.36
C SER A 433 15.49 -22.96 -3.79
N GLN A 434 15.60 -23.87 -4.76
CA GLN A 434 15.37 -23.57 -6.17
C GLN A 434 14.56 -24.70 -6.81
N THR A 435 13.55 -24.36 -7.62
CA THR A 435 12.74 -25.34 -8.36
C THR A 435 12.52 -24.83 -9.78
N THR A 436 12.89 -25.63 -10.77
CA THR A 436 12.68 -25.34 -12.20
C THR A 436 11.64 -26.28 -12.76
N SER A 437 10.60 -25.76 -13.42
CA SER A 437 9.60 -26.58 -14.10
C SER A 437 9.46 -26.19 -15.58
N SER A 438 9.21 -27.19 -16.42
CA SER A 438 8.95 -27.04 -17.85
C SER A 438 7.60 -27.68 -18.18
N GLY A 439 6.61 -26.85 -18.51
CA GLY A 439 5.26 -27.29 -18.89
C GLY A 439 4.32 -27.58 -17.70
N GLY A 440 3.22 -26.81 -17.62
CA GLY A 440 1.97 -27.15 -16.94
C GLY A 440 2.02 -27.66 -15.50
N ALA A 441 1.91 -26.72 -14.55
CA ALA A 441 1.58 -26.88 -13.13
C ALA A 441 2.49 -27.76 -12.25
N THR A 442 3.23 -27.10 -11.34
CA THR A 442 3.80 -27.73 -10.15
C THR A 442 3.46 -26.94 -8.89
N SER A 443 2.80 -27.60 -7.94
CA SER A 443 2.68 -27.17 -6.55
C SER A 443 4.02 -27.40 -5.86
N SER A 444 4.72 -26.32 -5.50
CA SER A 444 5.83 -26.37 -4.55
C SER A 444 5.40 -25.68 -3.26
N ARG A 445 5.50 -26.39 -2.15
CA ARG A 445 5.25 -25.85 -0.82
C ARG A 445 6.53 -25.13 -0.36
N PRO A 446 6.46 -23.88 0.11
CA PRO A 446 7.64 -23.19 0.63
C PRO A 446 8.26 -23.98 1.79
N PRO A 447 9.60 -23.96 1.95
CA PRO A 447 10.24 -24.58 3.10
C PRO A 447 9.68 -23.99 4.40
N SER A 448 9.48 -24.83 5.41
CA SER A 448 9.08 -24.36 6.74
C SER A 448 10.14 -23.41 7.29
N LYS A 449 9.74 -22.26 7.86
CA LYS A 449 10.64 -21.36 8.60
C LYS A 449 11.53 -22.18 9.54
N ARG A 450 12.85 -22.00 9.50
CA ARG A 450 13.73 -22.51 10.56
C ARG A 450 13.23 -21.93 11.88
N GLY A 451 13.03 -22.80 12.87
CA GLY A 451 12.70 -22.37 14.23
C GLY A 451 13.79 -21.43 14.74
N TRP A 452 13.38 -20.43 15.54
CA TRP A 452 14.25 -19.48 16.19
C TRP A 452 15.39 -20.22 16.90
N TYR A 453 16.62 -20.08 16.40
CA TYR A 453 17.79 -20.46 17.17
C TYR A 453 17.95 -19.42 18.28
N LEU A 454 17.59 -19.82 19.50
CA LEU A 454 18.11 -19.18 20.71
C LEU A 454 19.63 -19.38 20.70
N HIS A 455 20.36 -18.40 20.16
CA HIS A 455 21.79 -18.29 20.44
C HIS A 455 21.92 -17.97 21.93
N HIS A 456 22.19 -19.00 22.71
CA HIS A 456 22.60 -18.89 24.10
C HIS A 456 23.86 -18.02 24.22
N ALA A 457 23.80 -17.16 25.24
CA ALA A 457 24.91 -16.55 25.96
C ALA A 457 25.77 -15.53 25.20
N ALA A 458 25.53 -14.26 25.55
CA ALA A 458 26.48 -13.17 25.43
C ALA A 458 27.88 -13.60 25.94
N HIS A 459 28.83 -13.78 25.02
CA HIS A 459 30.24 -13.76 25.39
C HIS A 459 30.62 -12.32 25.75
N LYS A 460 30.59 -12.02 27.05
CA LYS A 460 31.22 -10.81 27.60
C LYS A 460 32.71 -10.85 27.32
N HIS A 461 33.16 -10.16 26.27
CA HIS A 461 34.56 -9.79 26.14
C HIS A 461 34.84 -8.62 27.08
N TYR A 462 35.35 -8.93 28.27
CA TYR A 462 36.03 -7.94 29.10
C TYR A 462 37.31 -7.51 28.39
N ARG A 463 37.31 -6.29 27.83
CA ARG A 463 38.55 -5.57 27.53
C ARG A 463 39.23 -5.23 28.86
N HIS A 464 40.21 -6.03 29.26
CA HIS A 464 41.18 -5.59 30.25
C HIS A 464 42.07 -4.51 29.61
N GLY A 465 41.95 -3.29 30.12
CA GLY A 465 42.95 -2.26 29.89
C GLY A 465 44.27 -2.68 30.54
N HIS A 466 45.34 -2.73 29.74
CA HIS A 466 46.69 -2.70 30.27
C HIS A 466 47.15 -1.24 30.34
N SER A 467 47.27 -0.77 31.57
CA SER A 467 48.16 0.32 31.95
C SER A 467 49.61 -0.11 31.71
N HIS A 468 50.36 0.65 30.91
CA HIS A 468 51.75 0.99 31.14
C HIS A 468 52.11 2.26 30.37
#